data_AF-A0A923WTF0-F1
#
_entry.id   AF-A0A923WTF0-F1
#
_cell.length_a   1.000
_cell.length_b   1.000
_cell.length_c   1.000
_cell.angle_alpha   90.00
_cell.angle_beta   90.00
_cell.angle_gamma   90.00
#
_symmetry.space_group_name_H-M   'P 1'
#
loop_
_entity.id
_entity.type
_entity.pdbx_description
1 polymer ?
#
loop_
_entity_poly.entity_id
_entity_poly.type
_entity_poly.pdbx_seq_one_letter_code
_entity_poly.pdbx_strand_id
1 'polypeptide(L)'
;IAQNAEIFKDVFCPIEIQAIHDDSEKYDLKKIEALTAGKKISLVTNPPYGERSAAGDVVKSIERYEGLSNLSKVVVIHPENWKFHFKKLKLVKAIPFSNQGLKTQVSIFENP
;
A
#
# COMPACT_ATOMS: atom_id res chain seq x y z
N ILE A 1 -5.18 0.16 -21.30
CA ILE A 1 -5.84 -0.61 -20.22
C ILE A 1 -6.59 -1.81 -20.78
N ALA A 2 -7.50 -1.63 -21.76
CA ALA A 2 -8.27 -2.73 -22.36
C ALA A 2 -7.43 -3.89 -22.96
N GLN A 3 -6.31 -3.58 -23.61
CA GLN A 3 -5.49 -4.60 -24.29
C GLN A 3 -4.72 -5.53 -23.33
N ASN A 4 -4.34 -5.02 -22.15
CA ASN A 4 -3.63 -5.82 -21.14
C ASN A 4 -4.61 -6.70 -20.35
N ALA A 5 -5.86 -6.26 -20.18
CA ALA A 5 -6.87 -7.03 -19.44
C ALA A 5 -7.22 -8.36 -20.13
N GLU A 6 -7.25 -8.39 -21.46
CA GLU A 6 -7.51 -9.59 -22.27
C GLU A 6 -6.40 -10.65 -22.11
N ILE A 7 -5.13 -10.22 -22.09
CA ILE A 7 -3.95 -11.11 -21.97
C ILE A 7 -3.89 -11.77 -20.58
N PHE A 8 -4.37 -11.07 -19.56
CA PHE A 8 -4.21 -11.44 -18.17
C PHE A 8 -5.50 -12.00 -17.53
N LYS A 9 -6.59 -12.15 -18.29
CA LYS A 9 -7.91 -12.58 -17.79
C LYS A 9 -7.93 -13.95 -17.11
N ASP A 10 -7.02 -14.84 -17.52
CA ASP A 10 -6.92 -16.20 -16.97
C ASP A 10 -5.96 -16.26 -15.75
N VAL A 11 -5.16 -15.22 -15.56
CA VAL A 11 -4.16 -15.11 -14.48
C VAL A 11 -4.69 -14.23 -13.34
N PHE A 12 -5.41 -13.18 -13.69
CA PHE A 12 -6.02 -12.27 -12.77
C PHE A 12 -7.52 -12.54 -12.76
N CYS A 13 -8.04 -12.92 -11.60
CA CYS A 13 -9.49 -12.91 -11.34
C CYS A 13 -10.05 -11.58 -11.86
N PRO A 14 -11.18 -11.56 -12.61
CA PRO A 14 -11.81 -10.33 -13.07
C PRO A 14 -12.31 -9.55 -11.84
N ILE A 15 -11.42 -8.74 -11.29
CA ILE A 15 -11.69 -7.79 -10.24
C ILE A 15 -12.05 -6.49 -10.94
N GLU A 16 -13.17 -5.89 -10.56
CA GLU A 16 -13.51 -4.55 -11.02
C GLU A 16 -12.41 -3.58 -10.55
N ILE A 17 -11.60 -3.09 -11.49
CA ILE A 17 -10.52 -2.15 -11.20
C ILE A 17 -11.10 -0.74 -11.28
N GLN A 18 -11.14 -0.05 -10.15
CA GLN A 18 -11.38 1.38 -10.10
C GLN A 18 -10.05 2.10 -9.95
N ALA A 19 -9.73 2.98 -10.89
CA ALA A 19 -8.53 3.81 -10.85
C ALA A 19 -8.92 5.23 -10.42
N ILE A 20 -8.31 5.72 -9.34
CA ILE A 20 -8.47 7.09 -8.85
C ILE A 20 -7.10 7.76 -8.93
N HIS A 21 -7.04 8.92 -9.58
CA HIS A 21 -5.85 9.78 -9.61
C HIS A 21 -6.17 11.06 -8.86
N ASP A 22 -5.37 11.36 -7.83
CA ASP A 22 -5.53 12.55 -7.00
C ASP A 22 -4.18 12.91 -6.36
N ASP A 23 -4.08 14.13 -5.83
CA ASP A 23 -2.91 14.61 -5.08
C ASP A 23 -2.84 13.90 -3.73
N SER A 24 -1.73 13.21 -3.47
CA SER A 24 -1.54 12.45 -2.24
C SER A 24 -1.69 13.32 -0.99
N GLU A 25 -1.32 14.59 -1.00
CA GLU A 25 -1.40 15.47 0.17
C GLU A 25 -2.84 15.93 0.45
N LYS A 26 -3.66 16.03 -0.58
CA LYS A 26 -5.04 16.56 -0.50
C LYS A 26 -6.12 15.49 -0.53
N TYR A 27 -5.75 14.26 -0.88
CA TYR A 27 -6.72 13.18 -1.02
C TYR A 27 -7.43 12.86 0.31
N ASP A 28 -8.76 13.03 0.32
CA ASP A 28 -9.60 12.70 1.46
C ASP A 28 -9.87 11.19 1.52
N LEU A 29 -9.29 10.55 2.52
CA LEU A 29 -9.45 9.12 2.79
C LEU A 29 -10.90 8.71 3.09
N LYS A 30 -11.78 9.65 3.50
CA LYS A 30 -13.21 9.36 3.70
C LYS A 30 -13.90 8.87 2.42
N LYS A 31 -13.40 9.25 1.25
CA LYS A 31 -13.88 8.72 -0.03
C LYS A 31 -13.68 7.20 -0.12
N ILE A 32 -12.56 6.69 0.39
CA ILE A 32 -12.29 5.25 0.46
C ILE A 32 -13.22 4.59 1.47
N GLU A 33 -13.45 5.20 2.64
CA GLU A 33 -14.36 4.64 3.65
C GLU A 33 -15.77 4.44 3.09
N ALA A 34 -16.29 5.41 2.33
CA ALA A 34 -17.59 5.29 1.67
C ALA A 34 -17.64 4.13 0.67
N LEU A 35 -16.60 3.97 -0.17
CA LEU A 35 -16.50 2.88 -1.15
C LEU A 35 -16.36 1.49 -0.51
N THR A 36 -15.83 1.44 0.70
CA THR A 36 -15.47 0.19 1.39
C THR A 36 -16.34 -0.07 2.62
N ALA A 37 -17.47 0.63 2.74
CA ALA A 37 -18.37 0.50 3.88
C ALA A 37 -18.74 -0.98 4.14
N GLY A 38 -18.54 -1.41 5.40
CA GLY A 38 -18.79 -2.79 5.83
C GLY A 38 -17.72 -3.82 5.40
N LYS A 39 -16.63 -3.41 4.73
CA LYS A 39 -15.54 -4.28 4.28
C LYS A 39 -14.27 -4.02 5.08
N LYS A 40 -13.42 -5.05 5.24
CA LYS A 40 -12.04 -4.90 5.74
C LYS A 40 -11.11 -4.50 4.61
N ILE A 41 -10.24 -3.51 4.83
CA ILE A 41 -9.26 -3.05 3.85
C ILE A 41 -7.90 -3.65 4.17
N SER A 42 -7.19 -4.06 3.12
CA SER A 42 -5.74 -4.27 3.14
C SER A 42 -5.09 -3.32 2.14
N LEU A 43 -4.13 -2.53 2.61
CA LEU A 43 -3.28 -1.72 1.73
C LEU A 43 -2.09 -2.57 1.30
N VAL A 44 -1.86 -2.73 0.00
CA VAL A 44 -0.67 -3.38 -0.55
C VAL A 44 0.01 -2.37 -1.45
N THR A 45 1.27 -2.04 -1.18
CA THR A 45 1.96 -0.97 -1.89
C THR A 45 3.45 -1.25 -2.11
N ASN A 46 3.91 -0.84 -3.29
CA ASN A 46 5.31 -0.78 -3.67
C ASN A 46 5.63 0.68 -4.06
N PRO A 47 5.77 1.57 -3.05
CA PRO A 47 5.92 3.00 -3.29
C PRO A 47 7.25 3.31 -4.01
N PRO A 48 7.40 4.51 -4.60
CA PRO A 48 8.68 4.93 -5.14
C PRO A 48 9.74 5.04 -4.03
N TYR A 49 10.95 4.58 -4.35
CA TYR A 49 12.13 4.67 -3.49
C TYR A 49 13.40 4.92 -4.33
N GLY A 50 14.49 5.28 -3.65
CA GLY A 50 15.76 5.71 -4.25
C GLY A 50 15.76 7.21 -4.53
N GLU A 51 16.45 7.64 -5.59
CA GLU A 51 16.51 9.07 -5.99
C GLU A 51 15.14 9.66 -6.37
N ARG A 52 14.13 8.80 -6.58
CA ARG A 52 12.79 9.18 -7.00
C ARG A 52 11.96 9.81 -5.88
N SER A 53 12.26 9.56 -4.60
CA SER A 53 11.47 10.07 -3.48
C SER A 53 12.23 10.06 -2.16
N ALA A 54 12.02 11.10 -1.34
CA ALA A 54 12.52 11.14 0.02
C ALA A 54 11.73 10.16 0.90
N ALA A 55 12.45 9.32 1.65
CA ALA A 55 11.85 8.29 2.51
C ALA A 55 10.79 8.84 3.48
N GLY A 56 11.04 10.03 4.05
CA GLY A 56 10.17 10.64 5.04
C GLY A 56 8.76 10.94 4.51
N ASP A 57 8.65 11.43 3.28
CA ASP A 57 7.35 11.83 2.72
C ASP A 57 6.52 10.61 2.33
N VAL A 58 7.18 9.59 1.79
CA VAL A 58 6.51 8.33 1.44
C VAL A 58 6.00 7.60 2.68
N VAL A 59 6.83 7.49 3.73
CA VAL A 59 6.44 6.85 4.99
C VAL A 59 5.23 7.56 5.59
N LYS A 60 5.25 8.90 5.71
CA LYS A 60 4.13 9.70 6.21
C LYS A 60 2.86 9.49 5.40
N SER A 61 2.99 9.45 4.06
CA SER A 61 1.83 9.23 3.18
C SER A 61 1.19 7.86 3.41
N ILE A 62 1.98 6.82 3.65
CA ILE A 62 1.48 5.47 3.93
C ILE A 62 0.87 5.41 5.33
N GLU A 63 1.51 6.01 6.33
CA GLU A 63 1.01 6.07 7.71
C GLU A 63 -0.36 6.75 7.81
N ARG A 64 -0.66 7.73 6.95
CA ARG A 64 -1.97 8.40 6.90
C ARG A 64 -3.13 7.42 6.69
N TYR A 65 -2.92 6.30 5.99
CA TYR A 65 -3.97 5.30 5.75
C TYR A 65 -4.46 4.62 7.02
N GLU A 66 -3.71 4.67 8.13
CA GLU A 66 -4.18 4.20 9.45
C GLU A 66 -5.37 5.03 10.00
N GLY A 67 -5.63 6.20 9.40
CA GLY A 67 -6.84 6.97 9.62
C GLY A 67 -8.12 6.26 9.17
N LEU A 68 -8.03 5.30 8.24
CA LEU A 68 -9.18 4.51 7.79
C LEU A 68 -9.66 3.59 8.91
N SER A 69 -10.92 3.73 9.29
CA SER A 69 -11.55 2.97 10.40
C SER A 69 -11.55 1.46 10.20
N ASN A 70 -11.57 0.99 8.95
CA ASN A 70 -11.64 -0.40 8.54
C ASN A 70 -10.34 -0.97 7.95
N LEU A 71 -9.21 -0.25 8.09
CA LEU A 71 -7.90 -0.77 7.72
C LEU A 71 -7.47 -1.90 8.67
N SER A 72 -7.20 -3.06 8.11
CA SER A 72 -6.84 -4.27 8.86
C SER A 72 -5.40 -4.73 8.64
N LYS A 73 -4.81 -4.36 7.50
CA LYS A 73 -3.48 -4.80 7.08
C LYS A 73 -2.80 -3.78 6.19
N VAL A 74 -1.50 -3.61 6.37
CA VAL A 74 -0.61 -2.90 5.43
C VAL A 74 0.52 -3.84 5.04
N VAL A 75 0.70 -4.05 3.74
CA VAL A 75 1.85 -4.74 3.16
C VAL A 75 2.60 -3.73 2.32
N VAL A 76 3.87 -3.50 2.66
CA VAL A 76 4.70 -2.50 1.98
C VAL A 76 6.03 -3.12 1.56
N ILE A 77 6.41 -2.89 0.30
CA ILE A 77 7.74 -3.19 -0.23
C ILE A 77 8.58 -1.92 -0.12
N HIS A 78 9.69 -1.95 0.62
CA HIS A 78 10.48 -0.74 0.87
C HIS A 78 11.97 -1.05 1.11
N PRO A 79 12.87 -0.06 1.02
CA PRO A 79 14.25 -0.19 1.50
C PRO A 79 14.32 -0.53 2.99
N GLU A 80 15.29 -1.36 3.39
CA GLU A 80 15.44 -1.86 4.77
C GLU A 80 15.58 -0.74 5.84
N ASN A 81 16.03 0.45 5.44
CA ASN A 81 16.27 1.57 6.35
C ASN A 81 15.01 2.40 6.67
N TRP A 82 13.86 2.13 6.03
CA TRP A 82 12.62 2.85 6.33
C TRP A 82 11.98 2.34 7.62
N LYS A 83 11.45 3.27 8.42
CA LYS A 83 10.81 2.98 9.70
C LYS A 83 9.37 3.50 9.68
N PHE A 84 8.42 2.61 9.94
CA PHE A 84 7.00 2.93 10.03
C PHE A 84 6.57 2.97 11.50
N HIS A 85 5.76 3.97 11.85
CA HIS A 85 5.31 4.30 13.21
C HIS A 85 3.79 4.29 13.30
N PHE A 86 3.18 3.20 12.84
CA PHE A 86 1.76 2.93 13.01
C PHE A 86 1.39 2.89 14.50
N LYS A 87 0.29 3.55 14.87
CA LYS A 87 -0.24 3.60 16.25
C LYS A 87 -1.04 2.35 16.58
N LYS A 88 -1.87 1.90 15.64
CA LYS A 88 -2.81 0.78 15.78
C LYS A 88 -2.23 -0.51 15.22
N LEU A 89 -1.60 -0.46 14.05
CA LEU A 89 -1.02 -1.64 13.40
C LEU A 89 0.35 -2.00 14.01
N LYS A 90 0.67 -3.30 14.06
CA LYS A 90 1.96 -3.82 14.53
C LYS A 90 2.64 -4.62 13.44
N LEU A 91 3.97 -4.51 13.37
CA LEU A 91 4.78 -5.33 12.47
C LEU A 91 4.68 -6.80 12.89
N VAL A 92 4.09 -7.63 12.05
CA VAL A 92 3.96 -9.08 12.31
C VAL A 92 4.99 -9.90 11.53
N LYS A 93 5.45 -9.37 10.38
CA LYS A 93 6.44 -10.06 9.54
C LYS A 93 7.28 -9.07 8.74
N ALA A 94 8.56 -9.38 8.64
CA ALA A 94 9.56 -8.68 7.83
C ALA A 94 10.31 -9.72 7.00
N ILE A 95 10.26 -9.61 5.67
CA ILE A 95 10.84 -10.60 4.76
C ILE A 95 11.82 -9.88 3.82
N PRO A 96 13.11 -10.26 3.81
CA PRO A 96 14.04 -9.76 2.80
C PRO A 96 13.53 -10.03 1.39
N PHE A 97 13.59 -9.03 0.53
CA PHE A 97 13.09 -9.11 -0.84
C PHE A 97 14.05 -8.38 -1.79
N SER A 98 14.37 -8.99 -2.92
CA SER A 98 15.18 -8.36 -3.96
C SER A 98 14.27 -7.88 -5.07
N ASN A 99 14.20 -6.56 -5.27
CA ASN A 99 13.48 -5.98 -6.39
C ASN A 99 14.48 -5.41 -7.39
N GLN A 100 14.69 -6.12 -8.50
CA GLN A 100 15.58 -5.69 -9.60
C GLN A 100 17.01 -5.36 -9.12
N GLY A 101 17.54 -6.13 -8.17
CA GLY A 101 18.90 -5.96 -7.62
C GLY A 101 19.00 -4.97 -6.46
N LEU A 102 17.92 -4.26 -6.11
CA LEU A 102 17.87 -3.43 -4.92
C LEU A 102 17.53 -4.28 -3.69
N LYS A 103 18.28 -4.06 -2.59
CA LYS A 103 17.99 -4.66 -1.29
C LYS A 103 16.75 -3.98 -0.69
N THR A 104 15.65 -4.71 -0.67
CA THR A 104 14.36 -4.26 -0.14
C THR A 104 13.83 -5.27 0.87
N GLN A 105 12.72 -4.93 1.51
CA GLN A 105 12.02 -5.77 2.45
C GLN A 105 10.52 -5.64 2.21
N VAL A 106 9.81 -6.76 2.35
CA VAL A 106 8.35 -6.76 2.51
C VAL A 106 8.03 -6.75 3.99
N SER A 107 7.39 -5.69 4.46
CA SER A 107 6.89 -5.58 5.82
C SER A 107 5.37 -5.70 5.85
N ILE A 108 4.88 -6.53 6.76
CA ILE A 108 3.46 -6.79 6.98
C ILE A 108 3.08 -6.25 8.35
N PHE A 109 2.13 -5.33 8.37
CA PHE A 109 1.57 -4.74 9.58
C PHE A 109 0.09 -5.11 9.70
N GLU A 110 -0.34 -5.56 10.87
CA GLU A 110 -1.72 -6.01 11.13
C GLU A 110 -2.22 -5.46 12.48
N ASN A 111 -3.53 -5.36 12.64
CA ASN A 111 -4.10 -5.16 13.97
C ASN A 111 -3.88 -6.45 14.78
N PRO A 112 -3.30 -6.37 15.98
CA PRO A 112 -3.09 -7.54 16.84
C PRO A 112 -4.39 -8.18 17.31
#